data_AF-A0AAW5V1Q6-F1
#
_entry.id   AF-A0AAW5V1Q6-F1
#
_cell.length_a   1.000
_cell.length_b   1.000
_cell.length_c   1.000
_cell.angle_alpha   90.00
_cell.angle_beta   90.00
_cell.angle_gamma   90.00
#
_symmetry.space_group_name_H-M   'P 1'
#
loop_
_entity.id
_entity.type
_entity.pdbx_description
1 polymer ?
#
loop_
_entity_poly.entity_id
_entity_poly.type
_entity_poly.pdbx_seq_one_letter_code
_entity_poly.pdbx_strand_id
1 'polypeptide(L)' 'MMLAEALHIDAERALNLFYTTKVYQQLSDPKYGLQLMSDDYILENLIEELRETQ' A
#
# COMPACT_ATOMS: atom_id res chain seq x y z
N MET A 1 -7.72 4.96 -5.54
CA MET A 1 -7.71 4.22 -6.83
C MET A 1 -6.31 4.03 -7.41
N MET A 2 -5.30 4.81 -6.99
CA MET A 2 -3.93 4.72 -7.54
C MET A 2 -3.31 3.31 -7.52
N LEU A 3 -3.55 2.51 -6.48
CA LEU A 3 -3.08 1.12 -6.44
C LEU A 3 -3.76 0.21 -7.47
N ALA A 4 -5.08 0.37 -7.64
CA ALA A 4 -5.86 -0.40 -8.60
C ALA A 4 -5.42 -0.08 -10.04
N GLU A 5 -5.15 1.19 -10.31
CA GLU A 5 -4.61 1.67 -11.59
C GLU A 5 -3.18 1.17 -11.81
N ALA A 6 -2.31 1.25 -10.80
CA ALA A 6 -0.91 0.81 -10.91
C ALA A 6 -0.77 -0.71 -11.13
N LEU A 7 -1.68 -1.51 -10.58
CA LEU A 7 -1.68 -2.97 -10.71
C LEU A 7 -2.63 -3.47 -11.81
N HIS A 8 -3.38 -2.58 -12.47
CA HIS A 8 -4.42 -2.93 -13.44
C HIS A 8 -5.44 -3.98 -12.92
N ILE A 9 -5.90 -3.80 -11.68
CA ILE A 9 -6.88 -4.69 -11.02
C ILE A 9 -8.12 -3.92 -10.57
N ASP A 10 -9.18 -4.65 -10.23
CA ASP A 10 -10.39 -4.05 -9.67
C ASP A 10 -10.12 -3.34 -8.33
N ALA A 11 -10.83 -2.24 -8.09
CA ALA A 11 -10.66 -1.43 -6.88
C ALA A 11 -10.89 -2.23 -5.58
N GLU A 12 -11.85 -3.15 -5.58
CA GLU A 12 -12.14 -4.03 -4.44
C GLU A 12 -10.97 -4.98 -4.16
N ARG A 13 -10.34 -5.51 -5.21
CA ARG A 13 -9.17 -6.39 -5.08
C ARG A 13 -7.94 -5.61 -4.62
N ALA A 14 -7.75 -4.39 -5.10
CA ALA A 14 -6.71 -3.48 -4.63
C ALA A 14 -6.88 -3.14 -3.15
N LEU A 15 -8.11 -2.87 -2.68
CA LEU A 15 -8.41 -2.65 -1.27
C LEU A 15 -8.11 -3.86 -0.41
N ASN A 16 -8.56 -5.05 -0.83
CA ASN A 16 -8.25 -6.28 -0.12
C ASN A 16 -6.74 -6.53 0.00
N LEU A 17 -5.98 -6.33 -1.08
CA LEU A 17 -4.51 -6.44 -1.05
C LEU A 17 -3.90 -5.39 -0.11
N PHE A 18 -4.32 -4.14 -0.22
CA PHE A 18 -3.85 -3.03 0.62
C PHE A 18 -3.96 -3.37 2.12
N TYR A 19 -5.12 -3.86 2.57
CA TYR A 19 -5.33 -4.21 3.98
C TYR A 19 -4.47 -5.40 4.46
N THR A 20 -3.97 -6.22 3.55
CA THR A 20 -3.09 -7.35 3.90
C THR A 20 -1.61 -6.97 3.98
N THR A 21 -1.24 -5.77 3.52
CA THR A 21 0.16 -5.32 3.51
C THR A 21 0.66 -4.87 4.87
N LYS A 22 1.96 -5.04 5.11
CA LYS A 22 2.68 -4.46 6.25
C LYS A 22 2.71 -2.95 6.17
N VAL A 23 2.77 -2.37 4.97
CA VAL A 23 2.66 -0.92 4.78
C VAL A 23 1.36 -0.39 5.40
N TYR A 24 0.22 -1.05 5.22
CA TYR A 24 -1.01 -0.66 5.91
C TYR A 24 -0.91 -0.78 7.44
N GLN A 25 -0.32 -1.88 7.95
CA GLN A 25 -0.10 -2.05 9.39
C GLN A 25 0.77 -0.93 9.97
N GLN A 26 1.84 -0.55 9.27
CA GLN A 26 2.72 0.54 9.68
C GLN A 26 2.08 1.91 9.49
N LEU A 27 1.21 2.10 8.50
CA LEU A 27 0.42 3.32 8.33
C LEU A 27 -0.50 3.55 9.52
N SER A 28 -1.06 2.47 10.08
CA SER A 28 -1.92 2.53 11.26
C SER A 28 -1.16 2.67 12.59
N ASP A 29 0.16 2.45 12.59
CA ASP A 29 1.02 2.59 13.77
C ASP A 29 1.84 3.89 13.70
N PRO A 30 1.52 4.90 14.54
CA PRO A 30 2.20 6.19 14.56
C PRO A 30 3.72 6.10 14.76
N LYS A 31 4.23 5.01 15.33
CA LYS A 31 5.66 4.76 15.54
C LYS A 31 6.47 4.79 14.25
N TYR A 32 5.86 4.40 13.12
CA TYR A 32 6.54 4.34 11.82
C TYR A 32 6.47 5.66 11.07
N GLY A 33 5.57 6.57 11.45
CA GLY A 33 5.46 7.89 10.85
C GLY A 33 5.00 7.91 9.39
N LEU A 34 4.59 6.77 8.81
CA LEU A 34 4.17 6.68 7.41
C LEU A 34 2.97 7.58 7.09
N GLN A 35 2.09 7.83 8.05
CA GLN A 35 0.99 8.79 7.95
C GLN A 35 1.42 10.25 7.68
N LEU A 36 2.71 10.58 7.85
CA LEU A 36 3.29 11.89 7.54
C LEU A 36 3.93 11.94 6.15
N MET A 37 4.07 10.79 5.48
CA MET A 37 4.66 10.68 4.16
C MET A 37 3.62 11.01 3.07
N SER A 38 4.10 11.26 1.85
CA SER A 38 3.22 11.49 0.71
C SER A 38 2.53 10.20 0.27
N ASP A 39 1.36 10.34 -0.34
CA ASP A 39 0.61 9.24 -0.93
C ASP A 39 1.46 8.44 -1.95
N ASP A 40 2.28 9.13 -2.75
CA ASP A 40 3.20 8.49 -3.71
C ASP A 40 4.24 7.61 -3.02
N TYR A 41 4.81 8.06 -1.89
CA TYR A 41 5.79 7.28 -1.13
C TYR A 41 5.17 6.00 -0.55
N ILE A 42 3.96 6.13 -0.01
CA ILE A 42 3.19 5.00 0.51
C ILE A 42 2.87 4.01 -0.61
N LEU A 43 2.48 4.51 -1.79
CA LEU A 43 2.16 3.69 -2.96
C LEU A 43 3.38 2.91 -3.47
N GLU A 44 4.54 3.56 -3.58
CA GLU A 44 5.79 2.90 -3.98
C GLU A 44 6.17 1.78 -3.02
N ASN A 45 6.14 2.05 -1.70
CA ASN A 45 6.41 1.04 -0.66
C ASN A 45 5.44 -0.15 -0.78
N LEU A 46 4.18 0.13 -1.08
CA LEU A 46 3.16 -0.91 -1.23
C LEU A 46 3.41 -1.78 -2.47
N ILE A 47 3.80 -1.17 -3.59
CA ILE A 47 4.15 -1.89 -4.82
C ILE A 47 5.42 -2.73 -4.61
N GLU A 48 6.43 -2.20 -3.91
CA GLU A 48 7.64 -2.93 -3.54
C GLU A 48 7.31 -4.15 -2.68
N GLU A 49 6.53 -3.99 -1.61
CA GLU A 49 6.11 -5.11 -0.75
C GLU A 49 5.38 -6.20 -1.53
N LEU A 50 4.45 -5.81 -2.41
CA LEU A 50 3.71 -6.76 -3.24
C LEU A 50 4.61 -7.50 -4.25
N ARG A 51 5.69 -6.86 -4.74
CA ARG A 51 6.69 -7.50 -5.61
C ARG A 51 7.59 -8.46 -4.84
N GLU A 52 7.99 -8.14 -3.61
CA GLU A 52 8.81 -9.02 -2.78
C GLU A 52 8.05 -10.25 -2.26
N THR A 53 6.72 -10.15 -2.16
CA THR A 53 5.86 -11.23 -1.66
C THR A 53 5.43 -12.21 -2.77
N GLN A 54 5.75 -11.91 -4.04
CA GLN A 54 5.52 -12.78 -5.22
C GLN A 54 6.74 -13.66 -5.52
#